data_AF-A0A099UH52-F1
#
_entry.id   AF-A0A099UH52-F1
#
_cell.length_a   1.000
_cell.length_b   1.000
_cell.length_c   1.000
_cell.angle_alpha   90.00
_cell.angle_beta   90.00
_cell.angle_gamma   90.00
#
_symmetry.space_group_name_H-M   'P 1'
#
loop_
_entity.id
_entity.type
_entity.pdbx_description
1 polymer ?
#
loop_
_entity_poly.entity_id
_entity_poly.type
_entity_poly.pdbx_seq_one_letter_code
_entity_poly.pdbx_strand_id
1 'polypeptide(L)'
;MGTSDSILDDKVYCMSHYLAFRYVADESRNFFPHLSHRNLVLDSTIDTIADAKELDSYIAKKMQGLNPNSTGIMLSGGIDSAIVASYLPKGAKAFTLKCIGSPNAIDETENAHRYAEYYGLEHIVVPVYWEDVVARLPDIFAFDGVPCHSIEPLIDIALSTAKRLGIDTMCVGESFDLVFGGMDKLLAKDWGFDEFVERYTFLEPSLALKSYVDTKCMFEPYRLGNKIDFLRFMDEVFAIESSTSYWHMFQKNNMRYLDPAQKVRMSAPLDLYRIRNGEPKYIVRELFSMRYKGMEIPNKIPMPREVDYWLRDYEPKRDEFLLSPNIQLSGDQKWQLFCLEQFLNIFDPK
;
A
#
# COMPACT_ATOMS: atom_id res chain seq x y z
N MET A 1 22.59 22.71 18.64
CA MET A 1 23.73 21.83 18.32
C MET A 1 23.14 20.46 18.08
N GLY A 2 22.80 20.14 16.83
CA GLY A 2 22.20 18.86 16.47
C GLY A 2 23.27 17.78 16.50
N THR A 3 23.00 16.68 17.18
CA THR A 3 23.72 15.43 16.98
C THR A 3 23.58 15.07 15.50
N SER A 4 24.70 14.93 14.80
CA SER A 4 24.67 14.20 13.54
C SER A 4 24.37 12.75 13.93
N ASP A 5 23.12 12.32 13.78
CA ASP A 5 22.80 10.91 13.90
C ASP A 5 23.61 10.20 12.81
N SER A 6 24.64 9.49 13.24
CA SER A 6 25.55 8.80 12.33
C SER A 6 24.78 7.71 11.62
N ILE A 7 24.75 7.74 10.28
CA ILE A 7 24.22 6.65 9.47
C ILE A 7 24.95 5.36 9.90
N LEU A 8 24.18 4.36 10.30
CA LEU A 8 24.68 3.09 10.83
C LEU A 8 24.32 1.97 9.87
N ASP A 9 25.32 1.18 9.49
CA ASP A 9 25.09 -0.02 8.70
C ASP A 9 24.64 -1.15 9.62
N ASP A 10 23.38 -1.57 9.49
CA ASP A 10 22.77 -2.54 10.39
C ASP A 10 21.84 -3.51 9.63
N LYS A 11 22.47 -4.36 8.82
CA LYS A 11 21.80 -5.40 8.03
C LYS A 11 20.83 -6.24 8.87
N VAL A 12 21.18 -6.59 10.11
CA VAL A 12 20.33 -7.42 10.98
C VAL A 12 19.08 -6.66 11.40
N TYR A 13 19.23 -5.39 11.79
CA TYR A 13 18.09 -4.53 12.07
C TYR A 13 17.16 -4.38 10.86
N CYS A 14 17.73 -4.06 9.69
CA CYS A 14 16.93 -3.80 8.49
C CYS A 14 16.19 -5.05 8.00
N MET A 15 16.84 -6.23 8.02
CA MET A 15 16.16 -7.50 7.73
C MET A 15 15.00 -7.74 8.69
N SER A 16 15.23 -7.56 10.00
CA SER A 16 14.20 -7.81 11.02
C SER A 16 13.01 -6.87 10.86
N HIS A 17 13.25 -5.57 10.64
CA HIS A 17 12.21 -4.58 10.46
C HIS A 17 11.42 -4.80 9.17
N TYR A 18 12.11 -5.08 8.05
CA TYR A 18 11.44 -5.36 6.79
C TYR A 18 10.57 -6.63 6.86
N LEU A 19 11.01 -7.69 7.55
CA LEU A 19 10.15 -8.88 7.73
C LEU A 19 8.97 -8.60 8.67
N ALA A 20 9.17 -7.85 9.75
CA ALA A 20 8.10 -7.55 10.69
C ALA A 20 7.07 -6.56 10.14
N PHE A 21 7.50 -5.57 9.34
CA PHE A 21 6.68 -4.41 8.97
C PHE A 21 6.61 -4.12 7.47
N ARG A 22 7.35 -4.82 6.61
CA ARG A 22 7.49 -4.55 5.15
C ARG A 22 8.20 -3.24 4.79
N TYR A 23 8.74 -2.52 5.77
CA TYR A 23 9.57 -1.34 5.58
C TYR A 23 10.61 -1.23 6.72
N VAL A 24 11.57 -0.31 6.58
CA VAL A 24 12.54 0.02 7.63
C VAL A 24 12.20 1.40 8.17
N ALA A 25 11.85 1.49 9.46
CA ALA A 25 11.35 2.72 10.06
C ALA A 25 12.44 3.76 10.37
N ASP A 26 13.63 3.30 10.75
CA ASP A 26 14.75 4.15 11.13
C ASP A 26 15.63 4.45 9.92
N GLU A 27 15.44 5.63 9.31
CA GLU A 27 16.19 6.08 8.14
C GLU A 27 17.71 6.23 8.40
N SER A 28 18.13 6.26 9.67
CA SER A 28 19.55 6.26 10.02
C SER A 28 20.21 4.90 9.88
N ARG A 29 19.43 3.80 9.77
CA ARG A 29 19.93 2.43 9.68
C ARG A 29 19.75 1.84 8.29
N ASN A 30 20.84 1.54 7.61
CA ASN A 30 20.79 1.03 6.24
C ASN A 30 21.30 -0.41 6.14
N PHE A 31 20.86 -1.11 5.09
CA PHE A 31 21.36 -2.47 4.82
C PHE A 31 22.86 -2.48 4.56
N PHE A 32 23.36 -1.50 3.78
CA PHE A 32 24.75 -1.39 3.34
C PHE A 32 25.18 0.08 3.22
N PRO A 33 26.49 0.40 3.34
CA PRO A 33 26.99 1.79 3.40
C PRO A 33 26.66 2.67 2.19
N HIS A 34 26.44 2.07 1.02
CA HIS A 34 26.17 2.78 -0.24
C HIS A 34 24.68 2.93 -0.53
N LEU A 35 23.82 2.42 0.35
CA LEU A 35 22.37 2.51 0.23
C LEU A 35 21.82 3.45 1.29
N SER A 36 20.74 4.12 0.92
CA SER A 36 19.95 4.94 1.83
C SER A 36 18.49 4.78 1.47
N HIS A 37 17.62 4.75 2.46
CA HIS A 37 16.18 4.72 2.25
C HIS A 37 15.51 5.94 2.87
N ARG A 38 14.28 6.22 2.44
CA ARG A 38 13.46 7.31 2.96
C ARG A 38 12.02 6.83 3.10
N ASN A 39 11.36 7.29 4.13
CA ASN A 39 9.95 7.04 4.37
C ASN A 39 9.14 8.29 4.04
N LEU A 40 7.86 8.08 3.73
CA LEU A 40 6.94 9.20 3.57
C LEU A 40 6.83 9.96 4.90
N VAL A 41 7.02 11.27 4.84
CA VAL A 41 6.67 12.17 5.94
C VAL A 41 5.22 12.60 5.73
N LEU A 42 4.35 12.22 6.67
CA LEU A 42 2.94 12.61 6.65
C LEU A 42 2.80 14.14 6.78
N ASP A 43 1.89 14.72 6.00
CA ASP A 43 1.67 16.16 6.01
C ASP A 43 0.97 16.60 7.30
N SER A 44 1.50 17.64 7.94
CA SER A 44 0.89 18.27 9.12
C SER A 44 -0.39 19.07 8.79
N THR A 45 -0.59 19.45 7.52
CA THR A 45 -1.75 20.21 7.06
C THR A 45 -2.86 19.25 6.63
N ILE A 46 -3.89 19.14 7.47
CA ILE A 46 -4.98 18.19 7.29
C ILE A 46 -6.32 18.94 7.35
N ASP A 47 -7.08 18.83 6.26
CA ASP A 47 -8.47 19.29 6.19
C ASP A 47 -9.40 18.26 6.88
N THR A 48 -10.51 18.69 7.46
CA THR A 48 -11.46 17.78 8.13
C THR A 48 -12.71 17.54 7.28
N ILE A 49 -13.22 16.31 7.29
CA ILE A 49 -14.43 15.90 6.57
C ILE A 49 -15.44 15.30 7.56
N ALA A 50 -16.66 15.83 7.58
CA ALA A 50 -17.73 15.37 8.46
C ALA A 50 -18.68 14.36 7.79
N ASP A 51 -18.95 14.52 6.50
CA ASP A 51 -19.94 13.72 5.77
C ASP A 51 -19.62 13.57 4.27
N ALA A 52 -20.47 12.82 3.56
CA ALA A 52 -20.31 12.53 2.14
C ALA A 52 -20.43 13.76 1.24
N LYS A 53 -21.20 14.79 1.62
CA LYS A 53 -21.38 16.02 0.82
C LYS A 53 -20.16 16.92 0.94
N GLU A 54 -19.58 16.99 2.14
CA GLU A 54 -18.32 17.69 2.35
C GLU A 54 -17.19 17.00 1.60
N LEU A 55 -17.14 15.66 1.65
CA LEU A 55 -16.18 14.88 0.86
C LEU A 55 -16.35 15.12 -0.66
N ASP A 56 -17.59 15.11 -1.16
CA ASP A 56 -17.89 15.39 -2.58
C ASP A 56 -17.35 16.76 -3.01
N SER A 57 -17.67 17.79 -2.22
CA SER A 57 -17.24 19.17 -2.48
C SER A 57 -15.72 19.31 -2.43
N TYR A 58 -15.08 18.63 -1.48
CA TYR A 58 -13.64 18.66 -1.29
C TYR A 58 -12.90 18.00 -2.46
N ILE A 59 -13.30 16.78 -2.84
CA ILE A 59 -12.68 16.07 -3.98
C ILE A 59 -12.90 16.87 -5.27
N ALA A 60 -14.12 17.37 -5.52
CA ALA A 60 -14.42 18.17 -6.70
C ALA A 60 -13.49 19.39 -6.81
N LYS A 61 -13.20 20.07 -5.70
CA LYS A 61 -12.27 21.20 -5.65
C LYS A 61 -10.82 20.76 -5.94
N LYS A 62 -10.35 19.66 -5.37
CA LYS A 62 -8.98 19.16 -5.58
C LYS A 62 -8.74 18.65 -7.01
N MET A 63 -9.77 18.09 -7.63
CA MET A 63 -9.73 17.54 -8.99
C MET A 63 -10.07 18.58 -10.06
N GLN A 64 -10.29 19.85 -9.69
CA GLN A 64 -10.64 20.90 -10.63
C GLN A 64 -9.47 21.21 -11.58
N GLY A 65 -9.77 21.32 -12.88
CA GLY A 65 -8.80 21.76 -13.89
C GLY A 65 -7.85 20.65 -14.40
N LEU A 66 -8.11 19.38 -14.07
CA LEU A 66 -7.37 18.25 -14.63
C LEU A 66 -7.52 18.20 -16.16
N ASN A 67 -6.43 17.85 -16.85
CA ASN A 67 -6.39 17.71 -18.30
C ASN A 67 -6.59 16.23 -18.67
N PRO A 68 -7.65 15.86 -19.41
CA PRO A 68 -7.92 14.46 -19.76
C PRO A 68 -6.79 13.80 -20.57
N ASN A 69 -5.98 14.58 -21.30
CA ASN A 69 -4.91 14.03 -22.14
C ASN A 69 -3.63 13.70 -21.36
N SER A 70 -3.43 14.29 -20.18
CA SER A 70 -2.22 14.10 -19.36
C SER A 70 -2.52 13.57 -17.96
N THR A 71 -3.80 13.41 -17.61
CA THR A 71 -4.25 12.85 -16.33
C THR A 71 -4.80 11.44 -16.53
N GLY A 72 -4.30 10.50 -15.73
CA GLY A 72 -4.83 9.15 -15.63
C GLY A 72 -5.30 8.83 -14.23
N ILE A 73 -5.97 7.69 -14.06
CA ILE A 73 -6.30 7.12 -12.76
C ILE A 73 -5.95 5.63 -12.71
N MET A 74 -5.41 5.16 -11.58
CA MET A 74 -5.37 3.73 -11.29
C MET A 74 -6.77 3.30 -10.80
N LEU A 75 -7.50 2.57 -11.64
CA LEU A 75 -8.89 2.18 -11.40
C LEU A 75 -8.98 0.69 -11.07
N SER A 76 -9.31 0.40 -9.81
CA SER A 76 -9.66 -0.94 -9.34
C SER A 76 -11.18 -1.19 -9.44
N GLY A 77 -11.62 -2.37 -9.01
CA GLY A 77 -13.03 -2.72 -8.86
C GLY A 77 -13.65 -2.22 -7.54
N GLY A 78 -12.86 -1.57 -6.68
CA GLY A 78 -13.30 -1.00 -5.42
C GLY A 78 -13.91 0.39 -5.52
N ILE A 79 -14.70 0.76 -4.51
CA ILE A 79 -15.41 2.05 -4.46
C ILE A 79 -14.47 3.26 -4.35
N ASP A 80 -13.28 3.10 -3.79
CA ASP A 80 -12.37 4.22 -3.51
C ASP A 80 -11.85 4.83 -4.81
N SER A 81 -11.23 4.01 -5.67
CA SER A 81 -10.80 4.46 -7.00
C SER A 81 -11.98 4.82 -7.91
N ALA A 82 -13.15 4.19 -7.74
CA ALA A 82 -14.35 4.57 -8.49
C ALA A 82 -14.80 6.00 -8.15
N ILE A 83 -14.82 6.36 -6.87
CA ILE A 83 -15.14 7.73 -6.44
C ILE A 83 -14.17 8.71 -7.08
N VAL A 84 -12.86 8.45 -7.02
CA VAL A 84 -11.87 9.33 -7.66
C VAL A 84 -12.10 9.42 -9.17
N ALA A 85 -12.35 8.29 -9.85
CA ALA A 85 -12.70 8.25 -11.28
C ALA A 85 -13.89 9.15 -11.63
N SER A 86 -14.87 9.24 -10.74
CA SER A 86 -16.08 10.04 -10.95
C SER A 86 -15.85 11.54 -11.07
N TYR A 87 -14.66 12.04 -10.72
CA TYR A 87 -14.28 13.46 -10.84
C TYR A 87 -13.29 13.74 -11.98
N LEU A 88 -12.81 12.70 -12.67
CA LEU A 88 -11.94 12.90 -13.82
C LEU A 88 -12.76 13.41 -15.01
N PRO A 89 -12.16 14.27 -15.87
CA PRO A 89 -12.82 14.72 -17.08
C PRO A 89 -13.03 13.55 -18.06
N LYS A 90 -14.15 13.61 -18.80
CA LYS A 90 -14.45 12.65 -19.87
C LYS A 90 -13.26 12.50 -20.83
N GLY A 91 -12.94 11.26 -21.19
CA GLY A 91 -11.81 10.92 -22.05
C GLY A 91 -10.47 10.77 -21.32
N ALA A 92 -10.39 11.04 -20.02
CA ALA A 92 -9.22 10.67 -19.24
C ALA A 92 -9.02 9.15 -19.19
N LYS A 93 -7.77 8.71 -18.99
CA LYS A 93 -7.41 7.29 -19.04
C LYS A 93 -7.54 6.62 -17.67
N ALA A 94 -8.21 5.48 -17.62
CA ALA A 94 -8.36 4.67 -16.43
C ALA A 94 -7.61 3.35 -16.59
N PHE A 95 -6.59 3.13 -15.78
CA PHE A 95 -5.68 1.98 -15.85
C PHE A 95 -6.06 0.94 -14.81
N THR A 96 -6.42 -0.27 -15.25
CA THR A 96 -6.71 -1.40 -14.36
C THR A 96 -5.65 -2.48 -14.54
N LEU A 97 -4.99 -2.85 -13.46
CA LEU A 97 -4.05 -3.95 -13.45
C LEU A 97 -4.80 -5.28 -13.54
N LYS A 98 -4.29 -6.19 -14.37
CA LYS A 98 -4.77 -7.57 -14.46
C LYS A 98 -3.57 -8.51 -14.35
N CYS A 99 -3.38 -9.10 -13.17
CA CYS A 99 -2.36 -10.11 -12.99
C CYS A 99 -2.71 -11.37 -13.79
N ILE A 100 -1.71 -11.91 -14.48
CA ILE A 100 -1.81 -13.10 -15.32
C ILE A 100 -0.90 -14.17 -14.73
N GLY A 101 -1.50 -15.19 -14.13
CA GLY A 101 -0.78 -16.33 -13.58
C GLY A 101 -1.72 -17.46 -13.22
N SER A 102 -2.60 -17.23 -12.25
CA SER A 102 -3.56 -18.21 -11.78
C SER A 102 -4.80 -18.27 -12.66
N PRO A 103 -5.40 -19.46 -12.88
CA PRO A 103 -6.73 -19.57 -13.47
C PRO A 103 -7.83 -18.93 -12.61
N ASN A 104 -7.56 -18.71 -11.32
CA ASN A 104 -8.48 -18.09 -10.35
C ASN A 104 -8.00 -16.70 -9.91
N ALA A 105 -7.25 -16.01 -10.78
CA ALA A 105 -6.81 -14.64 -10.52
C ALA A 105 -8.03 -13.76 -10.20
N ILE A 106 -7.90 -12.91 -9.17
CA ILE A 106 -8.88 -11.86 -8.93
C ILE A 106 -8.86 -10.92 -10.15
N ASP A 107 -9.99 -10.82 -10.83
CA ASP A 107 -10.16 -9.95 -11.99
C ASP A 107 -11.15 -8.84 -11.68
N GLU A 108 -10.64 -7.63 -11.54
CA GLU A 108 -11.44 -6.44 -11.27
C GLU A 108 -11.83 -5.67 -12.55
N THR A 109 -11.42 -6.16 -13.73
CA THR A 109 -11.54 -5.41 -14.99
C THR A 109 -12.99 -5.12 -15.37
N GLU A 110 -13.93 -6.02 -15.08
CA GLU A 110 -15.35 -5.81 -15.39
C GLU A 110 -15.94 -4.66 -14.58
N ASN A 111 -15.71 -4.63 -13.27
CA ASN A 111 -16.21 -3.54 -12.42
C ASN A 111 -15.54 -2.22 -12.76
N ALA A 112 -14.22 -2.22 -12.95
CA ALA A 112 -13.48 -1.04 -13.38
C ALA A 112 -13.98 -0.50 -14.74
N HIS A 113 -14.28 -1.41 -15.69
CA HIS A 113 -14.85 -1.03 -16.99
C HIS A 113 -16.19 -0.31 -16.83
N ARG A 114 -17.09 -0.85 -16.00
CA ARG A 114 -18.40 -0.22 -15.71
C ARG A 114 -18.25 1.16 -15.10
N TYR A 115 -17.29 1.35 -14.19
CA TYR A 115 -17.02 2.66 -13.59
C TYR A 115 -16.47 3.66 -14.59
N ALA A 116 -15.55 3.22 -15.46
CA ALA A 116 -14.99 4.03 -16.53
C ALA A 116 -16.05 4.43 -17.56
N GLU A 117 -16.87 3.47 -18.00
CA GLU A 117 -17.96 3.69 -18.96
C GLU A 117 -18.96 4.74 -18.45
N TYR A 118 -19.38 4.64 -17.18
CA TYR A 118 -20.36 5.55 -16.59
C TYR A 118 -19.95 7.03 -16.66
N TYR A 119 -18.64 7.32 -16.57
CA TYR A 119 -18.08 8.66 -16.65
C TYR A 119 -17.39 8.97 -17.99
N GLY A 120 -17.46 8.05 -18.96
CA GLY A 120 -16.86 8.18 -20.27
C GLY A 120 -15.32 8.29 -20.23
N LEU A 121 -14.69 7.53 -19.34
CA LEU A 121 -13.24 7.38 -19.29
C LEU A 121 -12.76 6.33 -20.29
N GLU A 122 -11.53 6.47 -20.78
CA GLU A 122 -10.87 5.47 -21.62
C GLU A 122 -10.30 4.37 -20.73
N HIS A 123 -10.96 3.21 -20.69
CA HIS A 123 -10.51 2.08 -19.87
C HIS A 123 -9.38 1.30 -20.55
N ILE A 124 -8.29 1.10 -19.82
CA ILE A 124 -7.08 0.45 -20.28
C ILE A 124 -6.74 -0.67 -19.30
N VAL A 125 -6.78 -1.91 -19.78
CA VAL A 125 -6.33 -3.07 -19.01
C VAL A 125 -4.82 -3.23 -19.19
N VAL A 126 -4.10 -3.27 -18.08
CA VAL A 126 -2.65 -3.44 -18.03
C VAL A 126 -2.36 -4.87 -17.57
N PRO A 127 -2.01 -5.80 -18.47
CA PRO A 127 -1.64 -7.14 -18.08
C PRO A 127 -0.33 -7.13 -17.30
N VAL A 128 -0.24 -7.95 -16.26
CA VAL A 128 0.98 -8.10 -15.44
C VAL A 128 1.36 -9.57 -15.36
N TYR A 129 2.54 -9.91 -15.86
CA TYR A 129 3.11 -11.24 -15.76
C TYR A 129 4.17 -11.29 -14.65
N TRP A 130 4.48 -12.49 -14.16
CA TRP A 130 5.52 -12.67 -13.13
C TRP A 130 6.88 -12.14 -13.59
N GLU A 131 7.22 -12.35 -14.85
CA GLU A 131 8.47 -11.91 -15.45
C GLU A 131 8.58 -10.38 -15.46
N ASP A 132 7.46 -9.68 -15.68
CA ASP A 132 7.42 -8.21 -15.61
C ASP A 132 7.69 -7.73 -14.19
N VAL A 133 7.11 -8.40 -13.19
CA VAL A 133 7.33 -8.10 -11.76
C VAL A 133 8.80 -8.25 -11.40
N VAL A 134 9.39 -9.40 -11.71
CA VAL A 134 10.80 -9.70 -11.39
C VAL A 134 11.74 -8.74 -12.10
N ALA A 135 11.45 -8.36 -13.35
CA ALA A 135 12.28 -7.44 -14.12
C ALA A 135 12.33 -6.02 -13.54
N ARG A 136 11.36 -5.61 -12.70
CA ARG A 136 11.39 -4.29 -12.03
C ARG A 136 12.26 -4.27 -10.77
N LEU A 137 12.46 -5.41 -10.12
CA LEU A 137 13.03 -5.47 -8.78
C LEU A 137 14.41 -4.80 -8.67
N PRO A 138 15.38 -5.01 -9.58
CA PRO A 138 16.69 -4.38 -9.46
C PRO A 138 16.62 -2.85 -9.43
N ASP A 139 15.82 -2.24 -10.31
CA ASP A 139 15.68 -0.80 -10.41
C ASP A 139 14.90 -0.20 -9.22
N ILE A 140 13.93 -0.95 -8.69
CA ILE A 140 13.17 -0.56 -7.50
C ILE A 140 14.07 -0.60 -6.28
N PHE A 141 14.76 -1.71 -6.03
CA PHE A 141 15.66 -1.84 -4.88
C PHE A 141 16.79 -0.81 -4.88
N ALA A 142 17.35 -0.50 -6.06
CA ALA A 142 18.37 0.52 -6.20
C ALA A 142 17.83 1.94 -5.90
N PHE A 143 16.55 2.19 -6.18
CA PHE A 143 15.91 3.47 -5.89
C PHE A 143 15.54 3.59 -4.40
N ASP A 144 14.91 2.55 -3.84
CA ASP A 144 14.40 2.57 -2.47
C ASP A 144 15.50 2.38 -1.43
N GLY A 145 16.58 1.68 -1.78
CA GLY A 145 17.65 1.29 -0.85
C GLY A 145 17.28 0.17 0.12
N VAL A 146 16.09 -0.43 -0.04
CA VAL A 146 15.52 -1.53 0.75
C VAL A 146 14.76 -2.51 -0.15
N PRO A 147 14.46 -3.75 0.30
CA PRO A 147 13.53 -4.61 -0.41
C PRO A 147 12.12 -4.00 -0.44
N CYS A 148 11.37 -4.21 -1.54
CA CYS A 148 10.10 -3.52 -1.78
C CYS A 148 8.85 -4.34 -1.41
N HIS A 149 7.75 -3.64 -1.16
CA HIS A 149 6.43 -4.24 -1.02
C HIS A 149 5.94 -4.79 -2.38
N SER A 150 5.15 -5.88 -2.36
CA SER A 150 4.53 -6.50 -3.54
C SER A 150 3.64 -5.61 -4.40
N ILE A 151 3.31 -4.40 -3.96
CA ILE A 151 2.55 -3.44 -4.75
C ILE A 151 3.45 -2.60 -5.66
N GLU A 152 4.71 -2.41 -5.27
CA GLU A 152 5.58 -1.45 -5.93
C GLU A 152 5.89 -1.81 -7.39
N PRO A 153 6.23 -3.09 -7.73
CA PRO A 153 6.39 -3.48 -9.12
C PRO A 153 5.11 -3.28 -9.95
N LEU A 154 3.94 -3.50 -9.34
CA LEU A 154 2.65 -3.32 -10.00
C LEU A 154 2.36 -1.84 -10.29
N ILE A 155 2.63 -0.95 -9.33
CA ILE A 155 2.55 0.49 -9.55
C ILE A 155 3.54 0.91 -10.64
N ASP A 156 4.80 0.46 -10.58
CA ASP A 156 5.82 0.82 -11.57
C ASP A 156 5.41 0.40 -13.00
N ILE A 157 4.81 -0.78 -13.16
CA ILE A 157 4.24 -1.24 -14.44
C ILE A 157 3.08 -0.33 -14.90
N ALA A 158 2.16 0.02 -14.01
CA ALA A 158 1.04 0.92 -14.31
C ALA A 158 1.54 2.32 -14.74
N LEU A 159 2.45 2.91 -13.96
CA LEU A 159 3.01 4.24 -14.23
C LEU A 159 3.84 4.27 -15.51
N SER A 160 4.66 3.23 -15.74
CA SER A 160 5.41 3.07 -16.98
C SER A 160 4.50 2.98 -18.20
N THR A 161 3.37 2.28 -18.08
CA THR A 161 2.36 2.18 -19.13
C THR A 161 1.67 3.52 -19.37
N ALA A 162 1.28 4.21 -18.30
CA ALA A 162 0.63 5.51 -18.39
C ALA A 162 1.52 6.56 -19.06
N LYS A 163 2.81 6.61 -18.70
CA LYS A 163 3.79 7.51 -19.33
C LYS A 163 3.89 7.33 -20.84
N ARG A 164 3.92 6.08 -21.33
CA ARG A 164 3.96 5.80 -22.77
C ARG A 164 2.74 6.34 -23.51
N LEU A 165 1.64 6.56 -22.79
CA LEU A 165 0.39 7.14 -23.30
C LEU A 165 0.25 8.64 -23.01
N GLY A 166 1.34 9.32 -22.60
CA GLY A 166 1.36 10.76 -22.40
C GLY A 166 0.84 11.25 -21.05
N ILE A 167 0.66 10.34 -20.07
CA ILE A 167 0.20 10.70 -18.73
C ILE A 167 1.38 11.21 -17.89
N ASP A 168 1.19 12.37 -17.26
CA ASP A 168 2.14 13.00 -16.32
C ASP A 168 1.59 13.13 -14.89
N THR A 169 0.27 12.96 -14.73
CA THR A 169 -0.44 13.01 -13.46
C THR A 169 -1.28 11.75 -13.31
N MET A 170 -1.06 11.00 -12.23
CA MET A 170 -1.82 9.80 -11.94
C MET A 170 -2.59 9.96 -10.63
N CYS A 171 -3.91 9.84 -10.75
CA CYS A 171 -4.83 9.84 -9.62
C CYS A 171 -4.91 8.45 -8.98
N VAL A 172 -5.06 8.40 -7.66
CA VAL A 172 -5.30 7.16 -6.90
C VAL A 172 -6.31 7.41 -5.77
N GLY A 173 -6.88 6.35 -5.22
CA GLY A 173 -7.74 6.40 -4.03
C GLY A 173 -7.21 5.49 -2.92
N GLU A 174 -5.93 5.63 -2.59
CA GLU A 174 -5.22 4.78 -1.62
C GLU A 174 -5.61 5.13 -0.18
N SER A 175 -5.66 6.42 0.14
CA SER A 175 -5.81 6.88 1.52
C SER A 175 -7.24 6.71 2.07
N PHE A 176 -8.22 6.37 1.23
CA PHE A 176 -9.63 6.25 1.63
C PHE A 176 -9.87 5.16 2.68
N ASP A 177 -9.18 4.01 2.57
CA ASP A 177 -9.32 2.91 3.52
C ASP A 177 -8.82 3.32 4.92
N LEU A 178 -7.72 4.07 5.01
CA LEU A 178 -7.18 4.51 6.28
C LEU A 178 -8.06 5.62 6.90
N VAL A 179 -8.38 6.65 6.12
CA VAL A 179 -9.09 7.85 6.60
C VAL A 179 -10.52 7.53 7.03
N PHE A 180 -11.25 6.71 6.25
CA PHE A 180 -12.69 6.53 6.42
C PHE A 180 -13.07 5.17 7.05
N GLY A 181 -12.11 4.44 7.62
CA GLY A 181 -12.39 3.21 8.37
C GLY A 181 -12.67 1.99 7.48
N GLY A 182 -11.85 1.80 6.45
CA GLY A 182 -11.82 0.63 5.57
C GLY A 182 -10.88 -0.48 6.01
N MET A 183 -10.07 -0.25 7.04
CA MET A 183 -9.25 -1.28 7.70
C MET A 183 -10.08 -2.12 8.68
N ASP A 184 -11.23 -2.60 8.22
CA ASP A 184 -12.28 -3.28 9.00
C ASP A 184 -11.74 -4.42 9.88
N LYS A 185 -10.83 -5.25 9.37
CA LYS A 185 -10.21 -6.33 10.15
C LYS A 185 -9.36 -5.85 11.33
N LEU A 186 -8.68 -4.71 11.19
CA LEU A 186 -7.92 -4.11 12.29
C LEU A 186 -8.85 -3.32 13.23
N LEU A 187 -9.95 -2.78 12.71
CA LEU A 187 -10.95 -2.02 13.48
C LEU A 187 -12.01 -2.92 14.16
N ALA A 188 -11.98 -4.23 13.90
CA ALA A 188 -12.99 -5.20 14.30
C ALA A 188 -13.20 -5.31 15.82
N LYS A 189 -12.17 -5.01 16.61
CA LYS A 189 -12.23 -5.05 18.08
C LYS A 189 -11.15 -4.16 18.69
N ASP A 190 -11.22 -3.99 20.01
CA ASP A 190 -10.10 -3.45 20.77
C ASP A 190 -9.10 -4.59 21.02
N TRP A 191 -7.82 -4.30 20.87
CA TRP A 191 -6.77 -5.32 20.93
C TRP A 191 -6.07 -5.35 22.29
N GLY A 192 -5.75 -6.56 22.75
CA GLY A 192 -4.68 -6.74 23.73
C GLY A 192 -3.34 -6.38 23.10
N PHE A 193 -2.37 -5.92 23.91
CA PHE A 193 -1.07 -5.49 23.37
C PHE A 193 -0.38 -6.63 22.61
N ASP A 194 -0.14 -7.77 23.26
CA ASP A 194 0.61 -8.87 22.64
C ASP A 194 -0.17 -9.49 21.47
N GLU A 195 -1.51 -9.50 21.56
CA GLU A 195 -2.36 -9.94 20.45
C GLU A 195 -2.22 -9.03 19.22
N PHE A 196 -2.12 -7.72 19.41
CA PHE A 196 -1.92 -6.79 18.30
C PHE A 196 -0.52 -6.93 17.69
N VAL A 197 0.51 -7.12 18.53
CA VAL A 197 1.88 -7.41 18.06
C VAL A 197 1.86 -8.62 17.13
N GLU A 198 1.28 -9.74 17.57
CA GLU A 198 1.18 -10.94 16.75
C GLU A 198 0.34 -10.70 15.48
N ARG A 199 -0.77 -9.95 15.61
CA ARG A 199 -1.66 -9.66 14.48
C ARG A 199 -0.99 -8.81 13.40
N TYR A 200 -0.16 -7.85 13.77
CA TYR A 200 0.39 -6.85 12.85
C TYR A 200 1.78 -7.23 12.33
N THR A 201 2.58 -7.98 13.09
CA THR A 201 3.87 -8.50 12.61
C THR A 201 3.64 -9.44 11.42
N PHE A 202 4.05 -9.01 10.22
CA PHE A 202 3.77 -9.73 8.97
C PHE A 202 4.50 -11.07 8.90
N LEU A 203 5.81 -11.06 9.15
CA LEU A 203 6.62 -12.25 9.34
C LEU A 203 7.53 -12.05 10.55
N GLU A 204 7.31 -12.86 11.59
CA GLU A 204 8.11 -12.84 12.81
C GLU A 204 9.58 -13.15 12.50
N PRO A 205 10.52 -12.20 12.71
CA PRO A 205 11.91 -12.36 12.31
C PRO A 205 12.58 -13.59 12.92
N SER A 206 12.24 -13.93 14.16
CA SER A 206 12.78 -15.08 14.88
C SER A 206 12.42 -16.44 14.26
N LEU A 207 11.37 -16.50 13.43
CA LEU A 207 10.96 -17.72 12.74
C LEU A 207 11.60 -17.91 11.37
N ALA A 208 12.27 -16.87 10.86
CA ALA A 208 12.75 -16.81 9.48
C ALA A 208 14.25 -16.44 9.33
N LEU A 209 14.87 -15.82 10.33
CA LEU A 209 16.27 -15.36 10.29
C LEU A 209 17.14 -16.10 11.33
N LYS A 210 18.40 -16.38 10.99
CA LYS A 210 19.40 -16.88 11.96
C LYS A 210 19.79 -15.83 13.00
N SER A 211 19.88 -14.57 12.57
CA SER A 211 20.19 -13.41 13.41
C SER A 211 19.11 -12.37 13.21
N TYR A 212 18.51 -11.91 14.30
CA TYR A 212 17.43 -10.93 14.30
C TYR A 212 17.52 -10.01 15.51
N VAL A 213 16.81 -8.89 15.44
CA VAL A 213 16.53 -8.01 16.59
C VAL A 213 15.06 -8.09 16.96
N ASP A 214 14.76 -7.82 18.23
CA ASP A 214 13.38 -7.67 18.68
C ASP A 214 12.78 -6.40 18.09
N THR A 215 11.66 -6.55 17.37
CA THR A 215 10.90 -5.46 16.74
C THR A 215 9.73 -4.97 17.59
N LYS A 216 9.49 -5.59 18.75
CA LYS A 216 8.42 -5.21 19.69
C LYS A 216 8.52 -3.76 20.15
N CYS A 217 9.73 -3.19 20.14
CA CYS A 217 9.99 -1.80 20.48
C CYS A 217 9.17 -0.80 19.64
N MET A 218 8.76 -1.16 18.41
CA MET A 218 7.90 -0.33 17.56
C MET A 218 6.47 -0.21 18.09
N PHE A 219 6.02 -1.16 18.90
CA PHE A 219 4.67 -1.17 19.47
C PHE A 219 4.60 -0.52 20.85
N GLU A 220 5.70 -0.57 21.61
CA GLU A 220 5.77 -0.08 23.00
C GLU A 220 5.30 1.38 23.19
N PRO A 221 5.59 2.34 22.28
CA PRO A 221 5.09 3.72 22.39
C PRO A 221 3.57 3.85 22.43
N TYR A 222 2.84 2.81 22.00
CA TYR A 222 1.39 2.76 21.92
C TYR A 222 0.76 1.91 23.02
N ARG A 223 1.55 1.37 23.96
CA ARG A 223 1.04 0.50 25.03
C ARG A 223 0.12 1.27 26.00
N LEU A 224 -1.05 0.70 26.28
CA LEU A 224 -2.01 1.15 27.29
C LEU A 224 -2.23 0.03 28.32
N GLY A 225 -1.26 -0.20 29.19
CA GLY A 225 -1.27 -1.33 30.12
C GLY A 225 -1.22 -2.67 29.38
N ASN A 226 -2.29 -3.47 29.49
CA ASN A 226 -2.45 -4.74 28.75
C ASN A 226 -3.09 -4.56 27.37
N LYS A 227 -3.50 -3.35 27.00
CA LYS A 227 -4.05 -2.99 25.68
C LYS A 227 -3.03 -2.17 24.87
N ILE A 228 -3.39 -1.85 23.64
CA ILE A 228 -2.65 -0.96 22.75
C ILE A 228 -3.58 0.14 22.18
N ASP A 229 -3.03 1.33 22.01
CA ASP A 229 -3.63 2.38 21.18
C ASP A 229 -3.40 2.07 19.69
N PHE A 230 -4.15 1.09 19.18
CA PHE A 230 -3.98 0.60 17.81
C PHE A 230 -4.39 1.63 16.76
N LEU A 231 -5.27 2.59 17.10
CA LEU A 231 -5.65 3.67 16.18
C LEU A 231 -4.47 4.61 15.96
N ARG A 232 -3.82 5.04 17.04
CA ARG A 232 -2.61 5.85 16.93
C ARG A 232 -1.46 5.09 16.24
N PHE A 233 -1.31 3.79 16.52
CA PHE A 233 -0.35 2.95 15.79
C PHE A 233 -0.65 2.91 14.28
N MET A 234 -1.93 2.80 13.89
CA MET A 234 -2.31 2.82 12.49
C MET A 234 -1.99 4.16 11.82
N ASP A 235 -2.24 5.28 12.52
CA ASP A 235 -1.98 6.62 11.99
C ASP A 235 -0.47 6.94 11.88
N GLU A 236 0.35 6.44 12.81
CA GLU A 236 1.79 6.78 12.89
C GLU A 236 2.72 5.73 12.26
N VAL A 237 2.30 4.46 12.14
CA VAL A 237 3.13 3.36 11.61
C VAL A 237 2.56 2.82 10.32
N PHE A 238 1.32 2.33 10.33
CA PHE A 238 0.70 1.71 9.15
C PHE A 238 0.53 2.71 8.00
N ALA A 239 0.14 3.95 8.31
CA ALA A 239 0.02 5.02 7.32
C ALA A 239 1.35 5.27 6.58
N ILE A 240 2.46 5.31 7.32
CA ILE A 240 3.79 5.50 6.74
C ILE A 240 4.16 4.30 5.88
N GLU A 241 4.00 3.08 6.41
CA GLU A 241 4.31 1.83 5.72
C GLU A 241 3.57 1.72 4.38
N SER A 242 2.23 1.83 4.38
CA SER A 242 1.41 1.72 3.18
C SER A 242 1.70 2.82 2.16
N SER A 243 1.72 4.08 2.61
CA SER A 243 1.86 5.21 1.69
C SER A 243 3.29 5.40 1.17
N THR A 244 4.31 4.89 1.85
CA THR A 244 5.71 4.94 1.39
C THR A 244 5.90 4.18 0.07
N SER A 245 5.33 2.97 -0.05
CA SER A 245 5.41 2.19 -1.29
C SER A 245 4.79 2.91 -2.51
N TYR A 246 3.69 3.65 -2.32
CA TYR A 246 3.13 4.49 -3.38
C TYR A 246 4.04 5.69 -3.66
N TRP A 247 4.47 6.39 -2.62
CA TRP A 247 5.32 7.56 -2.76
C TRP A 247 6.61 7.25 -3.53
N HIS A 248 7.32 6.16 -3.18
CA HIS A 248 8.53 5.70 -3.86
C HIS A 248 8.30 5.51 -5.36
N MET A 249 7.28 4.74 -5.74
CA MET A 249 7.07 4.43 -7.15
C MET A 249 6.70 5.66 -7.98
N PHE A 250 5.98 6.62 -7.41
CA PHE A 250 5.69 7.88 -8.09
C PHE A 250 6.93 8.77 -8.21
N GLN A 251 7.79 8.82 -7.17
CA GLN A 251 9.06 9.55 -7.22
C GLN A 251 10.03 8.93 -8.23
N LYS A 252 10.25 7.61 -8.18
CA LYS A 252 11.07 6.84 -9.14
C LYS A 252 10.61 7.11 -10.56
N ASN A 253 9.30 7.21 -10.76
CA ASN A 253 8.73 7.49 -12.06
C ASN A 253 8.63 8.99 -12.40
N ASN A 254 8.97 9.94 -11.54
CA ASN A 254 8.71 11.36 -11.82
C ASN A 254 7.27 11.60 -12.34
N MET A 255 6.31 10.88 -11.74
CA MET A 255 4.89 10.98 -12.04
C MET A 255 4.25 11.83 -10.95
N ARG A 256 3.42 12.81 -11.31
CA ARG A 256 2.69 13.58 -10.31
C ARG A 256 1.64 12.69 -9.65
N TYR A 257 1.79 12.50 -8.34
CA TYR A 257 0.86 11.79 -7.49
C TYR A 257 -0.32 12.67 -7.10
N LEU A 258 -1.54 12.13 -7.20
CA LEU A 258 -2.74 12.83 -6.78
C LEU A 258 -3.74 11.87 -6.10
N ASP A 259 -3.70 11.81 -4.78
CA ASP A 259 -4.75 11.19 -3.98
C ASP A 259 -5.55 12.30 -3.29
N PRO A 260 -6.84 12.48 -3.60
CA PRO A 260 -7.62 13.54 -3.00
C PRO A 260 -7.87 13.29 -1.50
N ALA A 261 -7.75 12.06 -0.99
CA ALA A 261 -7.94 11.74 0.42
C ALA A 261 -6.65 11.80 1.26
N GLN A 262 -5.46 12.00 0.67
CA GLN A 262 -4.19 11.97 1.42
C GLN A 262 -4.08 13.06 2.51
N LYS A 263 -4.72 14.22 2.32
CA LYS A 263 -4.63 15.37 3.24
C LYS A 263 -5.92 15.64 3.99
N VAL A 264 -6.69 14.60 4.27
CA VAL A 264 -7.93 14.71 5.05
C VAL A 264 -7.95 13.78 6.25
N ARG A 265 -8.74 14.16 7.25
CA ARG A 265 -9.17 13.29 8.35
C ARG A 265 -10.65 13.48 8.62
N MET A 266 -11.23 12.53 9.34
CA MET A 266 -12.58 12.69 9.87
C MET A 266 -12.64 13.85 10.87
N SER A 267 -13.71 14.66 10.80
CA SER A 267 -13.94 15.75 11.76
C SER A 267 -14.32 15.25 13.17
N ALA A 268 -14.81 14.01 13.26
CA ALA A 268 -15.09 13.28 14.48
C ALA A 268 -14.39 11.91 14.46
N PRO A 269 -14.14 11.27 15.62
CA PRO A 269 -13.62 9.90 15.64
C PRO A 269 -14.46 8.94 14.79
N LEU A 270 -13.81 7.93 14.22
CA LEU A 270 -14.49 6.87 13.47
C LEU A 270 -15.60 6.23 14.31
N ASP A 271 -16.80 6.09 13.73
CA ASP A 271 -17.87 5.29 14.31
C ASP A 271 -17.52 3.80 14.23
N LEU A 272 -16.80 3.32 15.24
CA LEU A 272 -16.40 1.91 15.36
C LEU A 272 -17.60 0.97 15.50
N TYR A 273 -18.74 1.45 16.02
CA TYR A 273 -19.95 0.62 16.12
C TYR A 273 -20.46 0.28 14.72
N ARG A 274 -20.58 1.25 13.82
CA ARG A 274 -20.99 1.00 12.43
C ARG A 274 -20.02 0.08 11.69
N ILE A 275 -18.72 0.35 11.80
CA ILE A 275 -17.67 -0.43 11.14
C ILE A 275 -17.75 -1.90 11.59
N ARG A 276 -17.86 -2.15 12.90
CA ARG A 276 -17.94 -3.50 13.48
C ARG A 276 -19.25 -4.23 13.16
N ASN A 277 -20.29 -3.50 12.75
CA ASN A 277 -21.58 -4.06 12.34
C ASN A 277 -21.76 -4.10 10.81
N GLY A 278 -20.66 -4.11 10.05
CA GLY A 278 -20.69 -4.37 8.60
C GLY A 278 -20.84 -3.14 7.72
N GLU A 279 -20.66 -1.93 8.27
CA GLU A 279 -20.65 -0.68 7.50
C GLU A 279 -19.27 0.03 7.50
N PRO A 280 -18.18 -0.62 7.05
CA PRO A 280 -16.90 0.06 6.89
C PRO A 280 -16.99 1.13 5.80
N LYS A 281 -16.23 2.21 5.94
CA LYS A 281 -16.23 3.33 4.98
C LYS A 281 -17.60 3.93 4.72
N TYR A 282 -18.42 4.11 5.76
CA TYR A 282 -19.81 4.56 5.61
C TYR A 282 -19.97 5.88 4.84
N ILE A 283 -19.09 6.88 5.04
CA ILE A 283 -19.10 8.13 4.27
C ILE A 283 -18.77 7.88 2.78
N VAL A 284 -17.77 7.03 2.52
CA VAL A 284 -17.34 6.68 1.15
C VAL A 284 -18.43 5.90 0.43
N ARG A 285 -19.10 4.97 1.13
CA ARG A 285 -20.25 4.21 0.60
C ARG A 285 -21.41 5.14 0.23
N GLU A 286 -21.73 6.10 1.10
CA GLU A 286 -22.76 7.10 0.82
C GLU A 286 -22.38 7.94 -0.41
N LEU A 287 -21.13 8.42 -0.48
CA LEU A 287 -20.62 9.15 -1.64
C LEU A 287 -20.68 8.31 -2.92
N PHE A 288 -20.27 7.04 -2.86
CA PHE A 288 -20.36 6.13 -4.00
C PHE A 288 -21.81 6.03 -4.50
N SER A 289 -22.79 5.85 -3.62
CA SER A 289 -24.21 5.82 -4.01
C SER A 289 -24.70 7.14 -4.60
N MET A 290 -24.15 8.29 -4.18
CA MET A 290 -24.43 9.60 -4.79
C MET A 290 -23.87 9.70 -6.21
N ARG A 291 -22.64 9.21 -6.44
CA ARG A 291 -21.90 9.32 -7.72
C ARG A 291 -22.28 8.24 -8.73
N TYR A 292 -22.59 7.02 -8.30
CA TYR A 292 -22.90 5.87 -9.16
C TYR A 292 -24.33 5.38 -8.89
N LYS A 293 -25.31 6.21 -9.27
CA LYS A 293 -26.72 5.95 -8.98
C LYS A 293 -27.19 4.62 -9.59
N GLY A 294 -27.75 3.76 -8.76
CA GLY A 294 -28.28 2.46 -9.17
C GLY A 294 -27.23 1.35 -9.31
N MET A 295 -25.96 1.62 -9.01
CA MET A 295 -24.95 0.56 -8.89
C MET A 295 -24.91 -0.02 -7.48
N GLU A 296 -24.82 -1.33 -7.39
CA GLU A 296 -24.58 -2.01 -6.11
C GLU A 296 -23.16 -1.73 -5.61
N ILE A 297 -23.03 -1.55 -4.29
CA ILE A 297 -21.72 -1.39 -3.66
C ILE A 297 -21.04 -2.76 -3.64
N PRO A 298 -19.87 -2.93 -4.29
CA PRO A 298 -19.18 -4.21 -4.30
C PRO A 298 -18.68 -4.58 -2.90
N ASN A 299 -18.50 -5.89 -2.67
CA ASN A 299 -17.75 -6.36 -1.53
C ASN A 299 -16.27 -5.95 -1.66
N LYS A 300 -15.60 -5.70 -0.53
CA LYS A 300 -14.17 -5.41 -0.54
C LYS A 300 -13.41 -6.65 -1.00
N ILE A 301 -12.64 -6.50 -2.07
CA ILE A 301 -11.72 -7.52 -2.56
C ILE A 301 -10.30 -6.98 -2.38
N PRO A 302 -9.33 -7.78 -1.90
CA PRO A 302 -7.94 -7.37 -1.87
C PRO A 302 -7.44 -7.12 -3.29
N MET A 303 -6.60 -6.11 -3.45
CA MET A 303 -5.93 -5.84 -4.71
C MET A 303 -5.20 -7.09 -5.24
N PRO A 304 -5.31 -7.43 -6.53
CA PRO A 304 -4.72 -8.63 -7.10
C PRO A 304 -3.19 -8.51 -7.11
N ARG A 305 -2.51 -9.45 -6.44
CA ARG A 305 -1.02 -9.53 -6.45
C ARG A 305 -0.48 -10.92 -6.79
N GLU A 306 -1.33 -11.93 -6.93
CA GLU A 306 -1.02 -13.34 -7.29
C GLU A 306 0.23 -13.98 -6.65
N VAL A 307 0.78 -13.41 -5.58
CA VAL A 307 2.04 -13.86 -4.95
C VAL A 307 1.92 -15.28 -4.40
N ASP A 308 0.73 -15.69 -3.92
CA ASP A 308 0.47 -17.08 -3.54
C ASP A 308 0.72 -18.05 -4.70
N TYR A 309 0.32 -17.68 -5.91
CA TYR A 309 0.48 -18.51 -7.09
C TYR A 309 1.90 -18.44 -7.65
N TRP A 310 2.45 -17.23 -7.82
CA TRP A 310 3.78 -17.02 -8.39
C TRP A 310 4.90 -17.58 -7.51
N LEU A 311 4.73 -17.55 -6.18
CA LEU A 311 5.72 -18.03 -5.21
C LEU A 311 5.33 -19.36 -4.55
N ARG A 312 4.39 -20.13 -5.11
CA ARG A 312 3.94 -21.40 -4.49
C ARG A 312 5.09 -22.38 -4.24
N ASP A 313 6.05 -22.44 -5.15
CA ASP A 313 7.21 -23.34 -5.12
C ASP A 313 8.50 -22.64 -4.66
N TYR A 314 8.40 -21.39 -4.17
CA TYR A 314 9.56 -20.65 -3.68
C TYR A 314 10.03 -21.20 -2.33
N GLU A 315 11.35 -21.42 -2.24
CA GLU A 315 12.07 -21.77 -1.02
C GLU A 315 13.30 -20.85 -0.88
N PRO A 316 13.52 -20.22 0.29
CA PRO A 316 14.69 -19.38 0.53
C PRO A 316 15.98 -20.22 0.61
N LYS A 317 17.07 -19.70 0.04
CA LYS A 317 18.34 -20.42 -0.11
C LYS A 317 19.52 -19.77 0.59
N ARG A 318 19.48 -18.46 0.85
CA ARG A 318 20.59 -17.76 1.54
C ARG A 318 20.76 -18.20 2.99
N ASP A 319 22.02 -18.25 3.44
CA ASP A 319 22.36 -18.66 4.81
C ASP A 319 21.80 -17.75 5.91
N GLU A 320 21.39 -16.52 5.60
CA GLU A 320 20.75 -15.62 6.55
C GLU A 320 19.42 -16.18 7.05
N PHE A 321 18.77 -17.04 6.25
CA PHE A 321 17.47 -17.60 6.55
C PHE A 321 17.57 -18.85 7.43
N LEU A 322 16.63 -18.95 8.36
CA LEU A 322 16.36 -20.13 9.18
C LEU A 322 14.85 -20.30 9.25
N LEU A 323 14.29 -21.02 8.29
CA LEU A 323 12.88 -21.36 8.36
C LEU A 323 12.66 -22.44 9.41
N SER A 324 11.83 -22.14 10.39
CA SER A 324 11.36 -23.14 11.35
C SER A 324 10.69 -24.31 10.61
N PRO A 325 10.99 -25.58 10.91
CA PRO A 325 10.50 -26.74 10.14
C PRO A 325 8.97 -26.86 10.00
N ASN A 326 8.21 -26.18 10.86
CA ASN A 326 6.75 -26.23 10.90
C ASN A 326 6.08 -24.93 10.42
N ILE A 327 6.84 -23.95 9.91
CA ILE A 327 6.24 -22.70 9.44
C ILE A 327 5.55 -22.91 8.09
N GLN A 328 4.27 -22.55 8.02
CA GLN A 328 3.55 -22.42 6.77
C GLN A 328 3.48 -20.95 6.41
N LEU A 329 4.15 -20.57 5.32
CA LEU A 329 4.20 -19.19 4.86
C LEU A 329 3.03 -18.90 3.91
N SER A 330 2.36 -17.77 4.11
CA SER A 330 1.44 -17.20 3.11
C SER A 330 2.20 -16.67 1.89
N GLY A 331 1.52 -16.42 0.77
CA GLY A 331 2.14 -15.81 -0.41
C GLY A 331 2.78 -14.45 -0.14
N ASP A 332 2.15 -13.60 0.68
CA ASP A 332 2.73 -12.30 1.08
C ASP A 332 4.01 -12.49 1.93
N GLN A 333 4.07 -13.49 2.82
CA GLN A 333 5.28 -13.79 3.59
C GLN A 333 6.39 -14.39 2.70
N LYS A 334 6.02 -15.25 1.74
CA LYS A 334 6.96 -15.74 0.72
C LYS A 334 7.50 -14.59 -0.13
N TRP A 335 6.65 -13.60 -0.47
CA TRP A 335 7.10 -12.39 -1.16
C TRP A 335 8.14 -11.63 -0.35
N GLN A 336 7.91 -11.40 0.95
CA GLN A 336 8.88 -10.72 1.79
C GLN A 336 10.25 -11.42 1.76
N LEU A 337 10.28 -12.74 1.96
CA LEU A 337 11.52 -13.51 1.91
C LEU A 337 12.16 -13.50 0.52
N PHE A 338 11.38 -13.69 -0.54
CA PHE A 338 11.85 -13.64 -1.91
C PHE A 338 12.49 -12.29 -2.24
N CYS A 339 11.82 -11.19 -1.93
CA CYS A 339 12.34 -9.85 -2.18
C CYS A 339 13.57 -9.54 -1.35
N LEU A 340 13.60 -9.94 -0.07
CA LEU A 340 14.79 -9.80 0.75
C LEU A 340 15.96 -10.62 0.17
N GLU A 341 15.71 -11.85 -0.29
CA GLU A 341 16.72 -12.69 -0.91
C GLU A 341 17.26 -12.07 -2.21
N GLN A 342 16.39 -11.60 -3.10
CA GLN A 342 16.80 -10.95 -4.34
C GLN A 342 17.59 -9.67 -4.06
N PHE A 343 17.14 -8.85 -3.11
CA PHE A 343 17.85 -7.66 -2.67
C PHE A 343 19.27 -7.99 -2.19
N LEU A 344 19.41 -8.97 -1.30
CA LEU A 344 20.70 -9.41 -0.80
C LEU A 344 21.58 -10.03 -1.90
N ASN A 345 21.00 -10.74 -2.88
CA ASN A 345 21.77 -11.27 -4.01
C ASN A 345 22.37 -10.17 -4.91
N ILE A 346 21.72 -9.01 -4.98
CA ILE A 346 22.19 -7.87 -5.78
C ILE A 346 23.25 -7.07 -5.03
N PHE A 347 23.02 -6.76 -3.74
CA PHE A 347 23.86 -5.82 -2.98
C PHE A 347 24.85 -6.48 -2.02
N ASP A 348 24.73 -7.79 -1.77
CA ASP A 348 25.64 -8.61 -0.96
C ASP A 348 25.82 -10.00 -1.61
N PRO A 349 26.40 -10.05 -2.83
CA PRO A 349 26.65 -11.29 -3.55
C PRO A 349 27.71 -12.11 -2.80
N LYS A 350 27.42 -13.40 -2.59
CA LYS A 350 28.32 -14.36 -1.94
C LYS A 350 29.15 -15.13 -2.96
#